data_AF-A0A8P0PSL2-F1
#
_entry.id   AF-A0A8P0PSL2-F1
#
_cell.length_a   1.000
_cell.length_b   1.000
_cell.length_c   1.000
_cell.angle_alpha   90.00
_cell.angle_beta   90.00
_cell.angle_gamma   90.00
#
_symmetry.space_group_name_H-M   'P 1'
#
loop_
_entity.id
_entity.type
_entity.pdbx_description
1 polymer ?
#
loop_
_entity_poly.entity_id
_entity_poly.type
_entity_poly.pdbx_seq_one_letter_code
_entity_poly.pdbx_strand_id
1 'polypeptide(L)'
;MASPSRRLQTKPVITCFKSVLLIYTFIFWITGVILLAVGIWGKVSLDNYFSLLNEKATNVPFVLIGTGTVIILLGTFGCFATCRASAWMLKLYAMFLTLIFLVELVAAIVGFVFRHGD
;
A
#
# COMPACT_ATOMS: atom_id res chain seq x y z
N MET A 1 -9.95 22.81 -34.67
CA MET A 1 -8.69 22.11 -34.97
C MET A 1 -7.77 22.23 -33.76
N ALA A 2 -7.63 21.18 -32.93
CA ALA A 2 -6.76 21.22 -31.76
C ALA A 2 -5.31 20.90 -32.17
N SER A 3 -4.38 21.80 -31.82
CA SER A 3 -2.95 21.71 -32.18
C SER A 3 -2.33 20.33 -31.85
N PRO A 4 -1.59 19.70 -32.78
CA PRO A 4 -0.94 18.39 -32.59
C PRO A 4 0.09 18.36 -31.45
N SER A 5 0.57 19.52 -31.00
CA SER A 5 1.68 19.65 -30.05
C SER A 5 1.35 19.17 -28.63
N ARG A 6 0.07 19.17 -28.21
CA ARG A 6 -0.33 18.71 -26.85
C ARG A 6 -0.27 17.19 -26.66
N ARG A 7 -0.42 16.41 -27.74
CA ARG A 7 -0.44 14.94 -27.68
C ARG A 7 0.95 14.32 -27.58
N LEU A 8 1.98 15.03 -28.05
CA LEU A 8 3.38 14.57 -27.99
C LEU A 8 4.01 14.84 -26.61
N GLN A 9 3.64 15.96 -25.96
CA GLN A 9 4.06 16.33 -24.60
C GLN A 9 3.50 15.39 -23.50
N THR A 10 2.36 14.74 -23.74
CA THR A 10 1.78 13.80 -22.75
C THR A 10 2.53 12.48 -22.68
N LYS A 11 3.14 12.03 -23.78
CA LYS A 11 3.87 10.75 -23.83
C LYS A 11 5.04 10.66 -22.83
N PRO A 12 5.98 11.63 -22.76
CA PRO A 12 7.06 11.58 -21.78
C PRO A 12 6.57 11.75 -20.34
N VAL A 13 5.53 12.55 -20.10
CA VAL A 13 4.93 12.74 -18.77
C VAL A 13 4.31 11.44 -18.26
N ILE A 14 3.57 10.71 -19.11
CA ILE A 14 2.96 9.43 -18.75
C ILE A 14 4.05 8.38 -18.46
N THR A 15 5.13 8.35 -19.24
CA THR A 15 6.26 7.44 -18.99
C THR A 15 6.97 7.77 -17.68
N CYS A 16 7.22 9.05 -17.40
CA CYS A 16 7.83 9.49 -16.16
C CYS A 16 6.97 9.08 -14.95
N PHE A 17 5.66 9.34 -15.02
CA PHE A 17 4.72 8.97 -13.95
C PHE A 17 4.67 7.45 -13.74
N LYS A 18 4.67 6.65 -14.82
CA LYS A 18 4.78 5.19 -14.73
C LYS A 18 6.06 4.73 -14.05
N SER A 19 7.21 5.30 -14.39
CA SER A 19 8.48 4.94 -13.76
C SER A 19 8.49 5.27 -12.28
N VAL A 20 7.99 6.45 -11.90
CA VAL A 20 7.88 6.86 -10.48
C VAL A 20 6.95 5.91 -9.71
N LEU A 21 5.79 5.57 -10.28
CA LEU A 21 4.86 4.63 -9.67
C LEU A 21 5.48 3.24 -9.49
N LEU A 22 6.26 2.77 -10.46
CA LEU A 22 6.94 1.47 -10.38
C LEU A 22 7.98 1.45 -9.26
N ILE A 23 8.81 2.50 -9.15
CA ILE A 23 9.81 2.63 -8.09
C ILE A 23 9.13 2.69 -6.72
N TYR A 24 8.08 3.49 -6.59
CA TYR A 24 7.30 3.60 -5.36
C TYR A 24 6.69 2.26 -4.94
N THR A 25 6.08 1.55 -5.89
CA THR A 25 5.49 0.22 -5.68
C THR A 25 6.54 -0.80 -5.24
N PHE A 26 7.74 -0.75 -5.81
CA PHE A 26 8.83 -1.64 -5.44
C PHE A 26 9.33 -1.38 -4.02
N ILE A 27 9.49 -0.11 -3.64
CA ILE A 27 9.85 0.27 -2.27
C ILE A 27 8.76 -0.19 -1.30
N PHE A 28 7.48 0.07 -1.60
CA PHE A 28 6.37 -0.38 -0.77
C PHE A 28 6.37 -1.89 -0.62
N TRP A 29 6.59 -2.64 -1.70
CA TRP A 29 6.68 -4.10 -1.64
C TRP A 29 7.77 -4.59 -0.68
N ILE A 30 8.98 -4.01 -0.75
CA ILE A 30 10.06 -4.32 0.20
C ILE A 30 9.65 -4.01 1.63
N THR A 31 9.03 -2.84 1.87
CA THR A 31 8.54 -2.50 3.21
C THR A 31 7.48 -3.48 3.72
N GLY A 32 6.58 -3.97 2.85
CA GLY A 32 5.59 -4.98 3.20
C GLY A 32 6.23 -6.32 3.62
N VAL A 33 7.28 -6.76 2.91
CA VAL A 33 8.06 -7.96 3.29
C VAL A 33 8.71 -7.79 4.65
N ILE A 34 9.31 -6.62 4.92
CA ILE A 34 9.90 -6.31 6.22
C ILE A 34 8.83 -6.30 7.32
N LEU A 35 7.69 -5.64 7.10
CA LEU A 35 6.58 -5.60 8.05
C LEU A 35 6.00 -6.98 8.33
N LEU A 36 5.90 -7.85 7.32
CA LEU A 36 5.51 -9.25 7.51
C LEU A 36 6.54 -10.00 8.34
N ALA A 37 7.82 -9.88 8.02
CA ALA A 37 8.88 -10.55 8.77
C ALA A 37 8.88 -10.11 10.23
N VAL A 38 8.77 -8.80 10.50
CA VAL A 38 8.67 -8.24 11.86
C VAL A 38 7.38 -8.67 12.56
N GLY A 39 6.25 -8.69 11.86
CA GLY A 39 4.97 -9.12 12.41
C GLY A 39 4.97 -10.61 12.79
N ILE A 40 5.52 -11.47 11.93
CA ILE A 40 5.69 -12.91 12.20
C ILE A 40 6.70 -13.13 13.33
N TRP A 41 7.84 -12.45 13.29
CA TRP A 41 8.84 -12.51 14.37
C TRP A 41 8.23 -12.07 15.70
N GLY A 42 7.43 -11.00 15.68
CA GLY A 42 6.67 -10.51 16.82
C GLY A 42 5.67 -11.54 17.33
N LYS A 43 4.90 -12.18 16.44
CA LYS A 43 3.96 -13.26 16.79
C LYS A 43 4.68 -14.45 17.42
N VAL A 44 5.77 -14.94 16.81
CA VAL A 44 6.55 -16.08 17.31
C VAL A 44 7.23 -15.76 18.64
N SER A 45 7.79 -14.56 18.77
CA SER A 45 8.37 -14.09 20.04
C SER A 45 7.29 -14.00 21.11
N LEU A 46 6.12 -13.46 20.79
CA LEU A 46 4.98 -13.38 21.70
C LEU A 46 4.44 -14.75 22.08
N ASP A 47 4.42 -15.74 21.18
CA ASP A 47 4.00 -17.12 21.49
C ASP A 47 4.86 -17.73 22.63
N ASN A 48 6.17 -17.44 22.63
CA ASN A 48 7.08 -17.82 23.72
C ASN A 48 6.82 -17.08 25.04
N TYR A 49 6.16 -15.90 25.01
CA TYR A 49 5.73 -15.14 26.18
C TYR A 49 4.28 -15.43 26.59
N PHE A 50 3.42 -15.90 25.67
CA PHE A 50 1.99 -16.19 25.90
C PHE A 50 1.76 -17.41 26.80
N SER A 51 2.72 -18.33 26.88
CA SER A 51 2.73 -19.37 27.93
C SER A 51 2.83 -18.78 29.34
N LEU A 52 3.17 -17.49 29.50
CA LEU A 52 3.20 -16.76 30.78
C LEU A 52 2.13 -15.65 30.90
N LEU A 53 1.53 -15.19 29.80
CA LEU A 53 0.66 -14.00 29.77
C LEU A 53 -0.71 -14.33 29.12
N ASN A 54 -1.49 -15.19 29.77
CA ASN A 54 -2.82 -15.62 29.35
C ASN A 54 -3.92 -14.52 29.37
N GLU A 55 -3.70 -13.28 28.89
CA GLU A 55 -4.86 -12.37 28.68
C GLU A 55 -4.66 -11.09 27.85
N LYS A 56 -3.46 -10.78 27.33
CA LYS A 56 -3.26 -9.53 26.58
C LYS A 56 -2.63 -9.83 25.24
N ALA A 57 -3.42 -10.42 24.35
CA ALA A 57 -3.04 -10.52 22.94
C ALA A 57 -2.98 -9.11 22.36
N THR A 58 -1.80 -8.50 22.42
CA THR A 58 -1.53 -7.19 21.83
C THR A 58 -1.86 -7.32 20.34
N ASN A 59 -2.87 -6.57 19.86
CA ASN A 59 -3.32 -6.62 18.47
C ASN A 59 -2.25 -6.14 17.46
N VAL A 60 -1.17 -5.54 17.96
CA VAL A 60 -0.07 -4.93 17.19
C VAL A 60 0.57 -5.90 16.17
N PRO A 61 1.15 -7.07 16.54
CA PRO A 61 1.69 -8.03 15.57
C PRO A 61 0.67 -8.49 14.52
N PHE A 62 -0.61 -8.66 14.89
CA PHE A 62 -1.66 -9.03 13.93
C PHE A 62 -1.93 -7.91 12.92
N VAL A 63 -1.95 -6.66 13.37
CA VAL A 63 -2.08 -5.48 12.49
C VAL A 63 -0.86 -5.36 11.57
N LEU A 64 0.36 -5.60 12.07
CA LEU A 64 1.58 -5.59 11.24
C LEU A 64 1.53 -6.69 10.16
N ILE A 65 1.12 -7.91 10.50
CA ILE A 65 0.96 -9.02 9.55
C ILE A 65 -0.11 -8.69 8.51
N GLY A 66 -1.27 -8.19 8.95
CA GLY A 66 -2.37 -7.82 8.05
C GLY A 66 -1.94 -6.74 7.06
N THR A 67 -1.36 -5.65 7.57
CA THR A 67 -0.91 -4.50 6.76
C THR A 67 0.21 -4.90 5.80
N GLY A 68 1.20 -5.68 6.27
CA GLY A 68 2.29 -6.18 5.44
C GLY A 68 1.81 -7.07 4.29
N THR A 69 0.84 -7.95 4.55
CA THR A 69 0.23 -8.80 3.50
C THR A 69 -0.46 -7.96 2.42
N VAL A 70 -1.27 -6.98 2.84
CA VAL A 70 -1.98 -6.07 1.91
C VAL A 70 -0.98 -5.29 1.06
N ILE A 71 0.08 -4.75 1.65
CA ILE A 71 1.12 -4.01 0.93
C ILE A 71 1.82 -4.89 -0.11
N ILE A 72 2.16 -6.14 0.21
CA ILE A 72 2.79 -7.06 -0.75
C ILE A 72 1.85 -7.38 -1.91
N LEU A 73 0.57 -7.62 -1.64
CA LEU A 73 -0.43 -7.87 -2.68
C LEU A 73 -0.59 -6.65 -3.60
N LEU A 74 -0.73 -5.45 -3.04
CA LEU A 74 -0.80 -4.21 -3.82
C LEU A 74 0.49 -3.96 -4.61
N GLY A 75 1.65 -4.25 -4.03
CA GLY A 75 2.96 -4.12 -4.65
C GLY A 75 3.14 -5.03 -5.87
N THR A 76 2.79 -6.31 -5.71
CA THR A 76 2.83 -7.29 -6.81
C THR A 76 1.83 -6.91 -7.91
N PHE A 77 0.60 -6.53 -7.56
CA PHE A 77 -0.40 -6.05 -8.53
C PHE A 77 0.08 -4.80 -9.29
N GLY A 78 0.75 -3.85 -8.64
CA GLY A 78 1.32 -2.66 -9.30
C GLY A 78 2.45 -2.99 -10.26
N CYS A 79 3.31 -3.96 -9.91
CA CYS A 79 4.34 -4.47 -10.81
C CYS A 79 3.73 -5.16 -12.04
N PHE A 80 2.76 -6.07 -11.83
CA PHE A 80 2.03 -6.72 -12.93
C PHE A 80 1.29 -5.73 -13.83
N ALA A 81 0.67 -4.70 -13.25
CA ALA A 81 -0.04 -3.66 -13.99
C ALA A 81 0.88 -2.79 -14.85
N THR A 82 2.14 -2.64 -14.45
CA THR A 82 3.13 -1.87 -15.20
C THR A 82 3.81 -2.71 -16.28
N CYS A 83 4.14 -3.98 -15.98
CA CYS A 83 4.74 -4.91 -16.95
C CYS A 83 3.77 -5.24 -18.09
N ARG A 84 2.47 -5.43 -17.79
CA ARG A 84 1.45 -5.59 -18.83
C ARG A 84 1.06 -4.20 -19.33
N ALA A 85 1.66 -3.76 -20.43
CA ALA A 85 1.41 -2.48 -21.09
C ALA A 85 -0.05 -2.24 -21.57
N SER A 86 -1.02 -3.02 -21.09
CA SER A 86 -2.44 -2.82 -21.31
C SER A 86 -2.94 -1.59 -20.55
N ALA A 87 -3.62 -0.68 -21.26
CA ALA A 87 -4.25 0.50 -20.66
C ALA A 87 -5.28 0.15 -19.57
N TRP A 88 -5.87 -1.04 -19.64
CA TRP A 88 -6.83 -1.55 -18.66
C TRP A 88 -6.22 -1.81 -17.28
N MET A 89 -5.03 -2.42 -17.20
CA MET A 89 -4.41 -2.70 -15.89
C MET A 89 -3.92 -1.44 -15.19
N LEU A 90 -3.41 -0.46 -15.94
CA LEU A 90 -3.03 0.84 -15.36
C LEU A 90 -4.24 1.58 -14.79
N LYS A 91 -5.39 1.50 -15.48
CA LYS A 91 -6.65 2.10 -15.02
C LYS A 91 -7.17 1.44 -13.74
N LEU A 92 -7.08 0.11 -13.64
CA LEU A 92 -7.42 -0.61 -12.42
C LEU A 92 -6.49 -0.26 -11.25
N TYR A 93 -5.19 -0.16 -11.50
CA TYR A 93 -4.22 0.24 -10.48
C TYR A 93 -4.48 1.67 -9.96
N ALA A 94 -4.77 2.61 -10.85
CA ALA A 94 -5.15 3.98 -10.47
C ALA A 94 -6.45 4.03 -9.65
N MET A 95 -7.44 3.19 -9.99
CA MET A 95 -8.69 3.09 -9.23
C MET A 95 -8.45 2.55 -7.81
N PHE A 96 -7.63 1.51 -7.67
CA PHE A 96 -7.23 0.96 -6.36
C PHE A 96 -6.50 2.00 -5.49
N LEU A 97 -5.52 2.72 -6.05
CA LEU A 97 -4.81 3.77 -5.31
C LEU A 97 -5.75 4.89 -4.83
N THR A 98 -6.70 5.27 -5.67
CA THR A 98 -7.70 6.30 -5.31
C THR A 98 -8.61 5.82 -4.19
N LEU A 99 -9.03 4.55 -4.22
CA LEU A 99 -9.83 3.94 -3.17
C LEU A 99 -9.09 3.92 -1.83
N ILE A 100 -7.81 3.51 -1.83
CA ILE A 100 -6.97 3.48 -0.63
C ILE A 100 -6.82 4.89 -0.05
N PHE A 101 -6.53 5.88 -0.90
CA PHE A 101 -6.42 7.27 -0.47
C PHE A 101 -7.71 7.79 0.17
N LEU A 102 -8.88 7.44 -0.38
CA LEU A 102 -10.17 7.80 0.20
C LEU A 102 -10.36 7.17 1.59
N VAL A 103 -10.01 5.89 1.74
CA VAL A 103 -10.10 5.16 3.02
C VAL A 103 -9.14 5.77 4.05
N GLU A 104 -7.90 6.06 3.67
CA GLU A 104 -6.92 6.73 4.55
C GLU A 104 -7.38 8.12 4.96
N LEU A 105 -7.96 8.90 4.04
CA LEU A 105 -8.51 10.22 4.33
C LEU A 105 -9.64 10.13 5.36
N VAL A 106 -10.59 9.21 5.17
CA VAL A 106 -11.69 8.99 6.12
C VAL A 106 -11.15 8.55 7.48
N ALA A 107 -10.22 7.60 7.51
CA ALA A 107 -9.59 7.14 8.74
C ALA A 107 -8.84 8.27 9.47
N ALA A 108 -8.14 9.14 8.74
CA ALA A 108 -7.43 10.29 9.30
C ALA A 108 -8.39 11.32 9.89
N ILE A 109 -9.49 11.64 9.20
CA ILE A 109 -10.52 12.56 9.72
C ILE A 109 -11.17 11.98 10.98
N VAL A 110 -11.59 10.72 10.95
CA VAL A 110 -12.19 10.05 12.11
C VAL A 110 -11.21 10.02 13.27
N GLY A 111 -9.94 9.65 13.02
CA GLY A 111 -8.89 9.64 14.04
C GLY A 111 -8.61 11.03 14.63
N PHE A 112 -8.62 12.07 13.80
CA PHE A 112 -8.46 13.45 14.25
C PHE A 112 -9.64 13.92 15.11
N VAL A 113 -10.87 13.64 14.69
CA VAL A 113 -12.09 14.00 15.43
C VAL A 113 -12.16 13.28 16.78
N PHE A 114 -11.91 11.96 16.81
CA PHE A 114 -11.88 11.22 18.07
C PHE A 114 -10.77 11.71 19.01
N ARG A 115 -9.59 12.05 18.49
CA ARG A 115 -8.50 12.61 19.30
C ARG A 115 -8.84 13.97 19.92
N HIS A 116 -9.74 14.74 19.31
CA HIS A 116 -10.18 16.05 19.80
C HIS A 116 -11.52 16.01 20.56
N GLY A 117 -12.16 14.84 20.62
CA GLY A 117 -13.42 14.62 21.32
C GLY A 117 -13.28 14.10 22.75
N ASP A 118 -12.05 13.73 23.16
CA ASP A 118 -11.63 13.44 24.54
C ASP A 118 -10.78 14.61 25.08
#